data_AF-A0A0S8CUH7-F1
#
_entry.id   AF-A0A0S8CUH7-F1
#
_cell.length_a   1.000
_cell.length_b   1.000
_cell.length_c   1.000
_cell.angle_alpha   90.00
_cell.angle_beta   90.00
_cell.angle_gamma   90.00
#
_symmetry.space_group_name_H-M   'P 1'
#
loop_
_entity.id
_entity.type
_entity.pdbx_description
1 polymer ?
#
loop_
_entity_poly.entity_id
_entity_poly.type
_entity_poly.pdbx_seq_one_letter_code
_entity_poly.pdbx_strand_id
1 'polypeptide(L)'
;MKEKPEIPLHTKWGIRVTAVLILLITVMIIKNCMGSFRYGVSTEQELQQQYYDLGYAHGSRKAEGLEQAPEPETENLLLRKLYRKGYRDGWDKVQSDKKTIDPGKSPKSGQ
;
A
#
# COMPACT_ATOMS: atom_id res chain seq x y z
N MET A 1 32.53 -43.10 -35.11
CA MET A 1 31.53 -42.02 -34.99
C MET A 1 30.92 -42.13 -33.60
N LYS A 2 31.02 -41.08 -32.76
CA LYS A 2 30.46 -41.12 -31.39
C LYS A 2 28.93 -41.14 -31.51
N GLU A 3 28.32 -42.29 -31.25
CA GLU A 3 26.87 -42.42 -31.16
C GLU A 3 26.36 -41.47 -30.06
N LYS A 4 25.40 -40.61 -30.42
CA LYS A 4 24.80 -39.68 -29.47
C LYS A 4 24.10 -40.53 -28.40
N PRO A 5 24.34 -40.30 -27.10
CA PRO A 5 23.66 -41.05 -26.06
C PRO A 5 22.15 -40.86 -26.24
N GLU A 6 21.45 -41.94 -26.51
CA GLU A 6 20.00 -41.92 -26.68
C GLU A 6 19.36 -41.55 -25.35
N ILE A 7 18.86 -40.31 -25.27
CA ILE A 7 18.18 -39.82 -24.08
C ILE A 7 16.95 -40.72 -23.83
N PRO A 8 16.83 -41.36 -22.66
CA PRO A 8 15.72 -42.26 -22.37
C PRO A 8 14.37 -41.52 -22.47
N LEU A 9 13.35 -42.21 -22.99
CA LEU A 9 12.04 -41.64 -23.32
C LEU A 9 11.38 -40.92 -22.14
N HIS A 10 11.55 -41.44 -20.92
CA HIS A 10 11.05 -40.81 -19.69
C HIS A 10 11.66 -39.42 -19.45
N THR A 11 12.93 -39.23 -19.77
CA THR A 11 13.62 -37.94 -19.64
C THR A 11 13.11 -36.94 -20.67
N LYS A 12 12.78 -37.38 -21.90
CA LYS A 12 12.15 -36.52 -22.92
C LYS A 12 10.76 -36.04 -22.49
N TRP A 13 9.99 -36.90 -21.82
CA TRP A 13 8.67 -36.55 -21.30
C TRP A 13 8.76 -35.63 -20.08
N GLY A 14 9.70 -35.92 -19.16
CA GLY A 14 10.00 -35.07 -18.02
C GLY A 14 10.38 -33.65 -18.44
N ILE A 15 11.24 -33.47 -19.45
CA ILE A 15 11.62 -32.15 -19.95
C ILE A 15 10.41 -31.37 -20.48
N ARG A 16 9.49 -32.03 -21.20
CA ARG A 16 8.27 -31.38 -21.71
C ARG A 16 7.34 -30.94 -20.59
N VAL A 17 7.14 -31.79 -19.58
CA VAL A 17 6.30 -31.47 -18.41
C VAL A 17 6.91 -30.33 -17.59
N THR A 18 8.22 -30.38 -17.33
CA THR A 18 8.92 -29.32 -16.61
C THR A 18 8.88 -28.00 -17.37
N ALA A 19 9.02 -28.02 -18.70
CA ALA A 19 8.89 -26.82 -19.52
C ALA A 19 7.49 -26.19 -19.42
N VAL A 20 6.43 -27.00 -19.40
CA VAL A 20 5.05 -26.53 -19.21
C VAL A 20 4.85 -25.94 -17.80
N LEU A 21 5.37 -26.60 -16.76
CA LEU A 21 5.31 -26.09 -15.38
C LEU A 21 6.04 -24.76 -15.23
N ILE A 22 7.25 -24.65 -15.79
CA ILE A 22 8.02 -23.41 -15.80
C ILE A 22 7.20 -22.32 -16.50
N LEU A 23 6.63 -22.61 -17.66
CA LEU A 23 5.84 -21.64 -18.43
C LEU A 23 4.61 -21.15 -17.64
N LEU A 24 3.90 -22.04 -16.95
CA LEU A 24 2.77 -21.67 -16.09
C LEU A 24 3.21 -20.78 -14.92
N ILE A 25 4.30 -21.12 -14.25
CA ILE A 25 4.87 -20.33 -13.16
C ILE A 25 5.31 -18.95 -13.68
N THR A 26 5.98 -18.89 -14.84
CA THR A 26 6.40 -17.64 -15.46
C THR A 26 5.20 -16.76 -15.79
N VAL A 27 4.11 -17.32 -16.34
CA VAL A 27 2.87 -16.56 -16.61
C VAL A 27 2.22 -16.06 -15.32
N MET A 28 2.19 -16.85 -14.24
CA MET A 28 1.71 -16.38 -12.94
C MET A 28 2.54 -15.23 -12.40
N ILE A 29 3.87 -15.33 -12.46
CA ILE A 29 4.78 -14.28 -12.03
C ILE A 29 4.56 -13.02 -12.88
N ILE A 30 4.48 -13.14 -14.21
CA ILE A 30 4.21 -11.98 -15.09
C ILE A 30 2.87 -11.33 -14.74
N LYS A 31 1.79 -12.10 -14.55
CA LYS A 31 0.49 -11.53 -14.14
C LYS A 31 0.57 -10.81 -12.80
N ASN A 32 1.29 -11.37 -11.83
CA ASN A 32 1.46 -10.75 -10.52
C ASN A 32 2.33 -9.48 -10.60
N CYS A 33 3.42 -9.53 -11.37
CA CYS A 33 4.28 -8.38 -11.64
C CYS A 33 3.56 -7.27 -12.42
N MET A 34 2.75 -7.61 -13.43
CA MET A 34 1.91 -6.64 -14.14
C MET A 34 0.81 -6.06 -13.26
N GLY A 35 0.23 -6.86 -12.37
CA GLY A 35 -0.67 -6.38 -11.32
C GLY A 35 0.04 -5.33 -10.48
N SER A 36 1.16 -5.69 -9.84
CA SER A 36 1.96 -4.78 -9.02
C SER A 36 2.40 -3.50 -9.78
N PHE A 37 2.83 -3.63 -11.04
CA PHE A 37 3.21 -2.50 -11.87
C PHE A 37 2.01 -1.62 -12.25
N ARG A 38 0.86 -2.21 -12.60
CA ARG A 38 -0.37 -1.44 -12.85
C ARG A 38 -0.88 -0.76 -11.57
N TYR A 39 -0.79 -1.40 -10.41
CA TYR A 39 -1.15 -0.77 -9.14
C TYR A 39 -0.19 0.37 -8.78
N GLY A 40 1.10 0.23 -9.06
CA GLY A 40 2.10 1.29 -8.82
C GLY A 40 2.03 2.47 -9.81
N VAL A 41 1.72 2.22 -11.09
CA VAL A 41 1.76 3.23 -12.16
C VAL A 41 0.38 3.86 -12.42
N SER A 42 -0.72 3.13 -12.23
CA SER A 42 -2.08 3.64 -12.47
C SER A 42 -2.67 4.40 -11.28
N THR A 43 -2.02 4.39 -10.12
CA THR A 43 -2.44 5.27 -9.03
C THR A 43 -1.87 6.65 -9.33
N GLU A 44 -2.58 7.42 -10.16
CA GLU A 44 -2.24 8.81 -10.51
C GLU A 44 -1.79 9.56 -9.26
N GLN A 45 -0.69 10.31 -9.36
CA GLN A 45 -0.22 11.15 -8.25
C GLN A 45 -1.33 12.05 -7.71
N GLU A 46 -2.25 12.47 -8.58
CA GLU A 46 -3.43 13.24 -8.21
C GLU A 46 -4.35 12.46 -7.26
N LEU A 47 -4.62 11.18 -7.53
CA LEU A 47 -5.42 10.33 -6.64
C LEU A 47 -4.70 10.09 -5.30
N GLN A 48 -3.38 9.91 -5.32
CA GLN A 48 -2.59 9.80 -4.08
C GLN A 48 -2.70 11.06 -3.22
N GLN A 49 -2.59 12.22 -3.85
CA GLN A 49 -2.72 13.52 -3.19
C GLN A 49 -4.13 13.73 -2.64
N GLN A 50 -5.16 13.43 -3.44
CA GLN A 50 -6.57 13.51 -3.01
C GLN A 50 -6.85 12.65 -1.77
N TYR A 51 -6.34 11.41 -1.72
CA TYR A 51 -6.54 10.56 -0.56
C TYR A 51 -5.79 11.05 0.69
N TYR A 52 -4.59 11.61 0.52
CA TYR A 52 -3.87 12.26 1.61
C TYR A 52 -4.63 13.48 2.14
N ASP A 53 -5.07 14.37 1.25
CA ASP A 53 -5.80 15.60 1.61
C ASP A 53 -7.16 15.29 2.25
N LEU A 54 -7.86 14.26 1.75
CA LEU A 54 -9.09 13.74 2.36
C LEU A 54 -8.84 13.24 3.78
N GLY A 55 -7.77 12.45 3.96
CA GLY A 55 -7.33 11.99 5.28
C GLY A 55 -7.09 13.16 6.21
N TYR A 56 -6.30 14.13 5.76
CA TYR A 56 -5.95 15.33 6.52
C TYR A 56 -7.16 16.13 6.97
N ALA A 57 -8.11 16.39 6.06
CA ALA A 57 -9.35 17.09 6.38
C ALA A 57 -10.22 16.31 7.39
N HIS A 58 -10.29 14.98 7.28
CA HIS A 58 -11.02 14.16 8.26
C HIS A 58 -10.33 14.19 9.63
N GLY A 59 -9.00 14.15 9.66
CA GLY A 59 -8.20 14.20 10.88
C GLY A 59 -8.34 15.53 11.62
N SER A 60 -8.26 16.66 10.89
CA SER A 60 -8.41 17.99 11.45
C SER A 60 -9.83 18.22 11.99
N ARG A 61 -10.88 17.86 11.23
CA ARG A 61 -12.28 17.98 11.66
C ARG A 61 -12.55 17.18 12.93
N LYS A 62 -12.01 15.97 13.05
CA LYS A 62 -12.15 15.19 14.29
C LYS A 62 -11.41 15.84 15.46
N ALA A 63 -10.23 16.42 15.24
CA ALA A 63 -9.50 17.13 16.29
C ALA A 63 -10.25 18.40 16.75
N GLU A 64 -11.04 19.00 15.87
CA GLU A 64 -11.95 20.11 16.17
C GLU A 64 -13.22 19.67 16.91
N GLY A 65 -13.48 18.36 17.02
CA GLY A 65 -14.67 17.81 17.68
C GLY A 65 -15.89 17.72 16.76
N LEU A 66 -15.70 17.88 15.45
CA LEU A 66 -16.76 17.72 14.45
C LEU A 66 -16.99 16.24 14.14
N GLU A 67 -18.21 15.93 13.67
CA GLU A 67 -18.64 14.57 13.35
C GLU A 67 -17.72 13.92 12.31
N GLN A 68 -17.30 12.68 12.58
CA GLN A 68 -16.31 11.98 11.78
C GLN A 68 -16.96 11.39 10.52
N ALA A 69 -16.49 11.81 9.34
CA ALA A 69 -16.86 11.16 8.09
C ALA A 69 -16.27 9.73 8.02
N PRO A 70 -16.98 8.76 7.41
CA PRO A 70 -16.52 7.38 7.28
C PRO A 70 -15.20 7.28 6.50
N GLU A 71 -14.34 6.33 6.88
CA GLU A 71 -13.09 6.04 6.13
C GLU A 71 -13.48 5.54 4.72
N PRO A 72 -12.87 6.06 3.65
CA PRO A 72 -13.17 5.62 2.30
C PRO A 72 -12.76 4.15 2.11
N GLU A 73 -13.67 3.34 1.58
CA GLU A 73 -13.39 1.94 1.25
C GLU A 73 -12.56 1.88 -0.04
N THR A 74 -11.28 1.54 0.09
CA THR A 74 -10.37 1.39 -1.05
C THR A 74 -9.65 0.04 -0.95
N GLU A 75 -9.69 -0.73 -2.04
CA GLU A 75 -8.89 -1.97 -2.17
C GLU A 75 -7.38 -1.69 -2.31
N ASN A 76 -7.00 -0.45 -2.68
CA ASN A 76 -5.61 -0.06 -2.87
C ASN A 76 -4.92 0.25 -1.53
N LEU A 77 -3.99 -0.63 -1.15
CA LEU A 77 -3.22 -0.50 0.08
C LEU A 77 -2.42 0.81 0.18
N LEU A 78 -1.95 1.35 -0.96
CA LEU A 78 -1.20 2.61 -1.00
C LEU A 78 -2.09 3.80 -0.64
N LEU A 79 -3.26 3.89 -1.26
CA LEU A 79 -4.24 4.97 -1.00
C LEU A 79 -4.71 4.95 0.44
N ARG A 80 -5.00 3.75 0.97
CA ARG A 80 -5.34 3.58 2.39
C ARG A 80 -4.22 4.03 3.33
N LYS A 81 -2.96 3.74 2.99
CA LYS A 81 -1.80 4.20 3.77
C LYS A 81 -1.65 5.72 3.72
N LEU A 82 -1.85 6.34 2.56
CA LEU A 82 -1.79 7.80 2.38
C LEU A 82 -2.90 8.51 3.15
N TYR A 83 -4.13 8.01 3.07
CA TYR A 83 -5.26 8.52 3.85
C TYR A 83 -4.96 8.52 5.35
N ARG A 84 -4.48 7.38 5.89
CA ARG A 84 -4.15 7.27 7.32
C ARG A 84 -3.03 8.20 7.74
N LYS A 85 -2.03 8.39 6.87
CA LYS A 85 -0.95 9.35 7.12
C LYS A 85 -1.51 10.77 7.19
N GLY A 86 -2.25 11.21 6.17
CA GLY A 86 -2.87 12.53 6.13
C GLY A 86 -3.77 12.76 7.35
N TYR A 87 -4.59 11.78 7.71
CA TYR A 87 -5.45 11.85 8.89
C TYR A 87 -4.70 12.07 10.19
N ARG A 88 -3.59 11.36 10.41
CA ARG A 88 -2.75 11.58 11.60
C ARG A 88 -2.15 12.97 11.58
N ASP A 89 -1.57 13.38 10.45
CA ASP A 89 -0.91 14.67 10.30
C ASP A 89 -1.90 15.85 10.52
N GLY A 90 -3.15 15.72 10.04
CA GLY A 90 -4.22 16.70 10.27
C GLY A 90 -4.68 16.79 11.73
N TRP A 91 -4.77 15.65 12.40
CA TRP A 91 -5.14 15.59 13.82
C TRP A 91 -4.03 16.16 14.73
N ASP A 92 -2.77 15.76 14.48
CA ASP A 92 -1.60 16.20 15.25
C ASP A 92 -1.38 17.71 15.12
N LYS A 93 -1.62 18.29 13.95
CA LYS A 93 -1.50 19.75 13.75
C LYS A 93 -2.50 20.52 14.62
N VAL A 94 -3.78 20.16 14.57
CA VAL A 94 -4.82 20.86 15.36
C VAL A 94 -4.59 20.69 16.86
N GLN A 95 -4.13 19.52 17.31
CA GLN A 95 -3.71 19.28 18.68
C GLN A 95 -2.54 20.19 19.10
N SER A 96 -1.54 20.32 18.22
CA SER A 96 -0.38 21.18 18.46
C SER A 96 -0.79 22.66 18.51
N ASP A 97 -1.65 23.11 17.59
CA ASP A 97 -2.17 24.48 17.57
C ASP A 97 -2.97 24.78 18.85
N LYS A 98 -3.83 23.86 19.30
CA LYS A 98 -4.54 23.97 20.60
C LYS A 98 -3.59 24.05 21.79
N LYS A 99 -2.52 23.25 21.80
CA LYS A 99 -1.49 23.29 22.85
C LYS A 99 -0.74 24.63 22.89
N THR A 100 -0.63 25.30 21.75
CA THR A 100 0.07 26.60 21.65
C THR A 100 -0.81 27.77 22.10
N ILE A 101 -2.14 27.65 21.91
CA ILE A 101 -3.14 28.66 22.30
C ILE A 101 -3.48 28.61 23.81
N ASP A 102 -3.11 27.53 24.50
CA ASP A 102 -3.32 27.35 25.94
C ASP A 102 -2.01 27.46 26.75
N PRO A 103 -1.38 28.65 26.88
CA PRO A 103 -0.15 28.84 27.65
C PRO A 103 -0.40 28.86 29.17
N GLY A 104 -1.55 28.36 29.65
CA GLY A 104 -2.04 28.55 31.03
C GLY A 104 -1.95 27.34 31.96
N LYS A 105 -1.59 26.14 31.48
CA LYS A 105 -1.47 24.96 32.36
C LYS A 105 -0.06 24.39 32.36
N SER A 106 0.77 24.97 33.22
CA SER A 106 2.03 24.38 33.67
C SER A 106 1.82 22.90 34.03
N PRO A 107 2.68 21.97 33.60
CA PRO A 107 2.67 20.63 34.16
C PRO A 107 3.06 20.77 35.64
N LYS A 108 2.12 20.44 36.54
CA LYS A 108 2.47 20.22 37.95
C LYS A 108 3.50 19.10 37.97
N SER A 109 4.74 19.45 38.30
CA SER A 109 5.69 18.53 38.91
C SER A 109 5.26 18.26 40.36
N GLY A 110 5.55 17.06 40.84
CA GLY A 110 5.37 16.62 42.24
C GLY A 110 4.11 15.78 42.42
N GLN A 111 4.18 14.56 42.95
CA GLN A 111 5.17 13.88 43.81
C GLN A 111 5.35 12.42 43.39
#